data_AF-A0A431I8V2-F1
#
_entry.id   AF-A0A431I8V2-F1
#
_cell.length_a   1.000
_cell.length_b   1.000
_cell.length_c   1.000
_cell.angle_alpha   90.00
_cell.angle_beta   90.00
_cell.angle_gamma   90.00
#
_symmetry.space_group_name_H-M   'P 1'
#
loop_
_entity.id
_entity.type
_entity.pdbx_description
1 polymer ?
#
loop_
_entity_poly.entity_id
_entity_poly.type
_entity_poly.pdbx_seq_one_letter_code
_entity_poly.pdbx_strand_id
1 'polypeptide(L)'
;MPPGVYYIGDLCYVMGTEWDYFCDHCLDDGEHILPGDRRVASYGTLYGDGTYPCSNGAWLGVDAGLIGCIKIFHIQDDKLTVEQLNKLGTVVVFNSPFETGVHNGVISFGHIEVNTNDDDSFEEDYDYEEDYDYEEEE
;
A
#
# COMPACT_ATOMS: atom_id res chain seq x y z
N MET A 1 6.67 5.33 -5.93
CA MET A 1 5.31 5.87 -6.25
C MET A 1 5.17 7.41 -6.17
N PRO A 2 4.44 8.08 -7.09
CA PRO A 2 4.20 9.54 -7.06
C PRO A 2 3.14 9.98 -6.01
N PRO A 3 3.05 11.29 -5.66
CA PRO A 3 1.99 11.79 -4.78
C PRO A 3 0.59 11.52 -5.32
N GLY A 4 -0.38 11.40 -4.41
CA GLY A 4 -1.79 11.24 -4.77
C GLY A 4 -2.62 10.53 -3.70
N VAL A 5 -3.85 10.18 -4.08
CA VAL A 5 -4.77 9.40 -3.24
C VAL A 5 -4.76 7.97 -3.73
N TYR A 6 -4.44 7.06 -2.82
CA TYR A 6 -4.20 5.65 -3.10
C TYR A 6 -5.15 4.77 -2.31
N TYR A 7 -5.58 3.69 -2.94
CA TYR A 7 -6.13 2.54 -2.25
C TYR A 7 -4.98 1.59 -1.90
N ILE A 8 -4.95 1.13 -0.65
CA ILE A 8 -4.07 0.08 -0.15
C ILE A 8 -4.94 -1.08 0.31
N GLY A 9 -4.75 -2.25 -0.28
CA GLY A 9 -5.54 -3.46 0.00
C GLY A 9 -5.42 -4.49 -1.12
N ASP A 10 -6.21 -5.55 -1.05
CA ASP A 10 -6.18 -6.59 -2.08
C ASP A 10 -6.68 -6.04 -3.43
N LEU A 11 -5.85 -6.22 -4.46
CA LEU A 11 -6.11 -5.70 -5.80
C LEU A 11 -7.24 -6.46 -6.51
N CYS A 12 -7.58 -7.69 -6.11
CA CYS A 12 -8.69 -8.43 -6.72
C CYS A 12 -10.04 -7.72 -6.54
N TYR A 13 -10.18 -6.89 -5.50
CA TYR A 13 -11.40 -6.10 -5.26
C TYR A 13 -11.54 -4.87 -6.15
N VAL A 14 -10.44 -4.38 -6.74
CA VAL A 14 -10.42 -3.09 -7.47
C VAL A 14 -9.98 -3.19 -8.92
N MET A 15 -9.35 -4.29 -9.33
CA MET A 15 -8.91 -4.50 -10.71
C MET A 15 -10.05 -4.95 -11.63
N GLY A 16 -11.13 -5.55 -11.12
CA GLY A 16 -12.29 -5.91 -11.95
C GLY A 16 -11.90 -6.69 -13.21
N THR A 17 -12.16 -6.15 -14.41
CA THR A 17 -11.88 -6.80 -15.69
C THR A 17 -10.40 -6.88 -16.08
N GLU A 18 -9.53 -6.09 -15.46
CA GLU A 18 -8.07 -6.14 -15.70
C GLU A 18 -7.34 -7.09 -14.73
N TRP A 19 -8.08 -7.78 -13.85
CA TRP A 19 -7.50 -8.75 -12.92
C TRP A 19 -6.72 -9.87 -13.61
N ASP A 20 -7.25 -10.42 -14.70
CA ASP A 20 -6.55 -11.47 -15.46
C ASP A 20 -5.22 -10.96 -16.04
N TYR A 21 -5.22 -9.72 -16.56
CA TYR A 21 -4.01 -9.09 -17.05
C TYR A 21 -2.99 -8.89 -15.93
N PHE A 22 -3.43 -8.41 -14.78
CA PHE A 22 -2.60 -8.25 -13.59
C PHE A 22 -1.98 -9.60 -13.17
N CYS A 23 -2.79 -10.66 -13.10
CA CYS A 23 -2.32 -12.02 -12.77
C CYS A 23 -1.24 -12.53 -13.75
N ASP A 24 -1.38 -12.24 -15.03
CA ASP A 24 -0.43 -12.74 -16.03
C ASP A 24 0.90 -11.96 -16.07
N HIS A 25 0.93 -10.72 -15.57
CA HIS A 25 2.05 -9.79 -15.82
C HIS A 25 2.64 -9.11 -14.59
N CYS A 26 1.98 -9.16 -13.43
CA CYS A 26 2.32 -8.34 -12.26
C CYS A 26 2.24 -9.10 -10.91
N LEU A 27 2.27 -10.45 -10.93
CA LEU A 27 2.19 -11.26 -9.70
C LEU A 27 3.48 -11.29 -8.88
N ASP A 28 4.61 -10.86 -9.43
CA ASP A 28 5.84 -10.71 -8.68
C ASP A 28 5.81 -9.45 -7.80
N ASP A 29 6.56 -9.48 -6.71
CA ASP A 29 6.63 -8.38 -5.76
C ASP A 29 7.33 -7.16 -6.37
N GLY A 30 6.72 -5.98 -6.25
CA GLY A 30 7.33 -4.72 -6.65
C GLY A 30 6.36 -3.68 -7.24
N GLU A 31 6.95 -2.66 -7.85
CA GLU A 31 6.23 -1.64 -8.62
C GLU A 31 6.11 -2.06 -10.10
N HIS A 32 4.88 -2.00 -10.62
CA HIS A 32 4.52 -2.36 -11.99
C HIS A 32 3.85 -1.20 -12.72
N ILE A 33 3.87 -1.27 -14.06
CA ILE A 33 3.16 -0.31 -14.93
C ILE A 33 2.11 -1.07 -15.74
N LEU A 34 0.84 -0.83 -15.39
CA LEU A 34 -0.31 -1.32 -16.14
C LEU A 34 -0.53 -0.49 -17.42
N PRO A 35 -1.30 -1.01 -18.40
CA PRO A 35 -1.69 -0.27 -19.59
C PRO A 35 -2.24 1.13 -19.27
N GLY A 36 -1.77 2.12 -20.02
CA GLY A 36 -2.11 3.52 -19.80
C GLY A 36 -1.22 4.25 -18.79
N ASP A 37 0.00 3.76 -18.54
CA ASP A 37 0.99 4.35 -17.61
C ASP A 37 0.48 4.39 -16.15
N ARG A 38 -0.33 3.39 -15.79
CA ARG A 38 -0.93 3.30 -14.46
C ARG A 38 -0.02 2.50 -13.55
N ARG A 39 0.65 3.20 -12.63
CA ARG A 39 1.52 2.59 -11.63
C ARG A 39 0.70 1.87 -10.56
N VAL A 40 1.12 0.65 -10.25
CA VAL A 40 0.63 -0.18 -9.14
C VAL A 40 1.83 -0.77 -8.43
N ALA A 41 1.75 -0.94 -7.12
CA ALA A 41 2.69 -1.78 -6.38
C ALA A 41 1.93 -2.95 -5.77
N SER A 42 2.54 -4.11 -5.69
CA SER A 42 1.95 -5.32 -5.10
C SER A 42 3.01 -6.17 -4.42
N TYR A 43 2.64 -6.72 -3.27
CA TYR A 43 3.49 -7.59 -2.48
C TYR A 43 2.67 -8.75 -1.94
N GLY A 44 3.21 -9.96 -2.05
CA GLY A 44 2.64 -11.15 -1.43
C GLY A 44 2.60 -11.02 0.10
N THR A 45 1.53 -11.49 0.71
CA THR A 45 1.44 -11.62 2.17
C THR A 45 2.22 -12.85 2.62
N LEU A 46 2.73 -12.85 3.86
CA LEU A 46 3.53 -13.98 4.37
C LEU A 46 2.73 -15.29 4.45
N TYR A 47 1.42 -15.21 4.74
CA TYR A 47 0.55 -16.36 4.97
C TYR A 47 -0.58 -16.53 3.95
N GLY A 48 -0.59 -15.73 2.88
CA GLY A 48 -1.65 -15.76 1.88
C GLY A 48 -2.91 -15.01 2.35
N ASP A 49 -4.08 -15.59 2.09
CA ASP A 49 -5.37 -14.96 2.38
C ASP A 49 -5.59 -14.74 3.88
N GLY A 50 -6.36 -13.70 4.24
CA GLY A 50 -6.60 -13.38 5.64
C GLY A 50 -7.02 -11.94 5.88
N THR A 51 -6.72 -11.44 7.08
CA THR A 51 -6.99 -10.06 7.46
C THR A 51 -5.80 -9.52 8.23
N TYR A 52 -5.20 -8.44 7.74
CA TYR A 52 -3.92 -7.94 8.23
C TYR A 52 -4.04 -6.53 8.81
N PRO A 53 -3.43 -6.23 9.96
CA PRO A 53 -3.47 -4.91 10.57
C PRO A 53 -2.59 -3.93 9.80
N CYS A 54 -3.09 -2.70 9.66
CA CYS A 54 -2.39 -1.58 9.03
C CYS A 54 -2.02 -0.54 10.09
N SER A 55 -0.87 0.12 9.94
CA SER A 55 -0.36 1.12 10.89
C SER A 55 -1.29 2.33 11.09
N ASN A 56 -2.21 2.57 10.15
CA ASN A 56 -3.24 3.62 10.28
C ASN A 56 -4.51 3.19 11.03
N GLY A 57 -4.51 1.99 11.62
CA GLY A 57 -5.63 1.42 12.39
C GLY A 57 -6.68 0.69 11.56
N ALA A 58 -6.52 0.61 10.24
CA ALA A 58 -7.36 -0.21 9.37
C ALA A 58 -6.99 -1.71 9.45
N TRP A 59 -7.92 -2.56 9.03
CA TRP A 59 -7.68 -3.98 8.80
C TRP A 59 -7.96 -4.28 7.33
N LEU A 60 -7.00 -4.90 6.64
CA LEU A 60 -7.09 -5.16 5.21
C LEU A 60 -7.48 -6.62 4.99
N GLY A 61 -8.60 -6.86 4.31
CA GLY A 61 -9.01 -8.19 3.86
C GLY A 61 -8.24 -8.59 2.61
N VAL A 62 -7.84 -9.87 2.54
CA VAL A 62 -7.04 -10.42 1.45
C VAL A 62 -7.62 -11.79 1.04
N ASP A 63 -7.93 -11.93 -0.25
CA ASP A 63 -8.48 -13.11 -0.93
C ASP A 63 -7.60 -13.60 -2.12
N ALA A 64 -6.52 -12.88 -2.43
CA ALA A 64 -5.58 -13.20 -3.50
C ALA A 64 -4.13 -13.37 -3.02
N GLY A 65 -3.92 -13.46 -1.70
CA GLY A 65 -2.59 -13.60 -1.08
C GLY A 65 -1.64 -12.42 -1.32
N LEU A 66 -2.15 -11.23 -1.65
CA LEU A 66 -1.34 -10.03 -1.88
C LEU A 66 -2.02 -8.76 -1.37
N ILE A 67 -1.21 -7.75 -1.08
CA ILE A 67 -1.67 -6.39 -0.81
C ILE A 67 -1.01 -5.48 -1.84
N GLY A 68 -1.81 -4.62 -2.47
CA GLY A 68 -1.32 -3.65 -3.43
C GLY A 68 -1.68 -2.22 -3.10
N CYS A 69 -1.09 -1.32 -3.89
CA CYS A 69 -1.22 0.11 -3.78
C CYS A 69 -1.43 0.71 -5.17
N ILE A 70 -2.61 1.30 -5.40
CA ILE A 70 -3.02 1.88 -6.69
C ILE A 70 -3.72 3.22 -6.48
N LYS A 71 -3.47 4.19 -7.36
CA LYS A 71 -4.20 5.47 -7.32
C LYS A 71 -5.69 5.22 -7.51
N ILE A 72 -6.53 5.87 -6.71
CA ILE A 72 -7.99 5.68 -6.82
C ILE A 72 -8.51 6.02 -8.21
N PHE A 73 -7.97 7.07 -8.85
CA PHE A 73 -8.42 7.43 -10.19
C PHE A 73 -7.99 6.43 -11.29
N HIS A 74 -7.08 5.50 -10.98
CA HIS A 74 -6.69 4.40 -11.87
C HIS A 74 -7.61 3.17 -11.75
N ILE A 75 -8.46 3.10 -10.72
CA ILE A 75 -9.46 2.04 -10.55
C ILE A 75 -10.56 2.24 -11.58
N GLN A 76 -10.85 1.20 -12.37
CA GLN A 76 -11.78 1.27 -13.51
C GLN A 76 -13.23 0.91 -13.16
N ASP A 77 -13.56 0.76 -11.88
CA ASP A 77 -14.93 0.54 -11.40
C ASP A 77 -15.51 1.83 -10.79
N ASP A 78 -16.39 2.49 -11.55
CA ASP A 78 -17.04 3.74 -11.17
C ASP A 78 -18.08 3.58 -10.05
N LYS A 79 -18.43 2.35 -9.67
CA LYS A 79 -19.37 2.05 -8.58
C LYS A 79 -18.68 1.97 -7.23
N LEU A 80 -17.36 1.85 -7.19
CA LEU A 80 -16.60 1.80 -5.94
C LEU A 80 -16.42 3.20 -5.36
N THR A 81 -17.14 3.45 -4.26
CA THR A 81 -16.96 4.64 -3.43
C THR A 81 -15.78 4.48 -2.46
N VAL A 82 -15.22 5.59 -1.98
CA VAL A 82 -14.20 5.58 -0.91
C VAL A 82 -14.69 4.84 0.34
N GLU A 83 -15.98 4.94 0.67
CA GLU A 83 -16.56 4.19 1.79
C GLU A 83 -16.51 2.67 1.55
N GLN A 84 -16.75 2.20 0.32
CA GLN A 84 -16.66 0.77 -0.02
C GLN A 84 -15.21 0.28 -0.02
N LEU A 85 -14.27 1.07 -0.53
CA LEU A 85 -12.85 0.75 -0.51
C LEU A 85 -12.33 0.55 0.92
N ASN A 86 -12.74 1.43 1.83
CA ASN A 86 -12.34 1.37 3.25
C ASN A 86 -12.97 0.20 4.05
N LYS A 87 -13.83 -0.63 3.45
CA LYS A 87 -14.37 -1.83 4.12
C LYS A 87 -13.41 -3.01 4.10
N LEU A 88 -12.57 -3.11 3.07
CA LEU A 88 -11.67 -4.24 2.84
C LEU A 88 -10.21 -3.79 2.63
N GLY A 89 -9.97 -2.50 2.45
CA GLY A 89 -8.64 -1.92 2.49
C GLY A 89 -8.67 -0.56 3.17
N THR A 90 -7.78 0.34 2.75
CA THR A 90 -7.72 1.70 3.27
C THR A 90 -7.36 2.70 2.17
N VAL A 91 -7.94 3.90 2.24
CA VAL A 91 -7.62 5.01 1.34
C VAL A 91 -6.71 6.00 2.05
N VAL A 92 -5.55 6.26 1.44
CA VAL A 92 -4.49 7.10 2.03
C VAL A 92 -4.08 8.21 1.06
N VAL A 93 -3.80 9.38 1.62
CA VAL A 93 -3.27 10.53 0.87
C VAL A 93 -1.77 10.62 1.10
N PHE A 94 -0.99 10.54 0.02
CA PHE A 94 0.45 10.79 0.01
C PHE A 94 0.73 12.16 -0.58
N ASN A 95 1.23 13.08 0.24
CA ASN A 95 1.51 14.47 -0.17
C ASN A 95 2.84 14.63 -0.93
N SER A 96 3.70 13.61 -0.86
CA SER A 96 5.03 13.55 -1.49
C SER A 96 5.21 12.21 -2.21
N PRO A 97 6.18 12.09 -3.15
CA PRO A 97 6.59 10.79 -3.65
C PRO A 97 7.00 9.88 -2.49
N PHE A 98 6.74 8.58 -2.63
CA PHE A 98 7.01 7.58 -1.60
C PHE A 98 7.55 6.29 -2.21
N GLU A 99 8.27 5.52 -1.42
CA GLU A 99 8.79 4.21 -1.80
C GLU A 99 7.88 3.08 -1.31
N THR A 100 8.02 1.90 -1.89
CA THR A 100 7.25 0.71 -1.50
C THR A 100 8.20 -0.48 -1.35
N GLY A 101 7.87 -1.40 -0.46
CA GLY A 101 8.73 -2.56 -0.21
C GLY A 101 8.09 -3.60 0.68
N VAL A 102 8.84 -4.68 0.90
CA VAL A 102 8.51 -5.72 1.88
C VAL A 102 9.79 -6.14 2.59
N HIS A 103 9.74 -6.23 3.91
CA HIS A 103 10.86 -6.68 4.74
C HIS A 103 10.32 -7.45 5.95
N ASN A 104 10.82 -8.67 6.18
CA ASN A 104 10.42 -9.53 7.30
C ASN A 104 8.89 -9.69 7.49
N GLY A 105 8.13 -9.74 6.39
CA GLY A 105 6.67 -9.87 6.43
C GLY A 105 5.92 -8.56 6.74
N VAL A 106 6.60 -7.42 6.80
CA VAL A 106 5.97 -6.09 6.83
C VAL A 106 6.03 -5.48 5.44
N ILE A 107 4.86 -5.16 4.88
CA ILE A 107 4.72 -4.49 3.59
C ILE A 107 4.61 -2.98 3.85
N SER A 108 5.42 -2.17 3.17
CA SER A 108 5.43 -0.71 3.32
C SER A 108 5.02 0.01 2.03
N PHE A 109 4.23 1.07 2.20
CA PHE A 109 3.86 2.04 1.20
C PHE A 109 4.05 3.44 1.78
N GLY A 110 5.24 4.02 1.62
CA GLY A 110 5.63 5.25 2.32
C GLY A 110 5.56 5.05 3.84
N HIS A 111 4.74 5.86 4.51
CA HIS A 111 4.52 5.80 5.96
C HIS A 111 3.44 4.79 6.39
N ILE A 112 2.85 4.05 5.44
CA ILE A 112 1.84 3.05 5.73
C ILE A 112 2.50 1.68 5.74
N GLU A 113 2.26 0.94 6.81
CA GLU A 113 2.81 -0.39 7.00
C GLU A 113 1.67 -1.37 7.21
N VAL A 114 1.79 -2.56 6.62
CA VAL A 114 0.87 -3.66 6.83
C VAL A 114 1.67 -4.84 7.34
N ASN A 115 1.36 -5.25 8.55
CA ASN A 115 2.03 -6.38 9.16
C ASN A 115 1.37 -7.68 8.70
N THR A 116 2.12 -8.50 7.98
CA THR A 116 1.66 -9.81 7.49
C THR A 116 2.30 -10.99 8.22
N ASN A 117 3.14 -10.73 9.22
CA ASN A 117 3.72 -11.75 10.09
C ASN A 117 2.91 -11.88 11.41
N ASP A 118 3.27 -12.85 12.26
CA ASP A 118 2.62 -13.08 13.56
C ASP A 118 3.21 -12.24 14.72
N ASP A 119 4.20 -11.40 14.45
CA ASP A 119 4.82 -10.54 15.45
C ASP A 119 4.10 -9.20 15.45
N ASP A 120 3.25 -8.94 16.45
CA ASP A 120 2.42 -7.72 16.55
C ASP A 120 3.24 -6.40 16.60
N SER A 121 4.56 -6.42 16.51
CA SER A 121 5.40 -5.23 16.47
C SER A 121 5.52 -4.65 15.06
N PHE A 122 5.04 -3.41 14.89
CA PHE A 122 5.57 -2.53 13.87
C PHE A 122 6.91 -2.02 14.42
N GLU A 123 8.03 -2.28 13.75
CA GLU A 123 9.30 -1.68 14.18
C GLU A 123 9.19 -0.16 13.98
N GLU A 124 8.99 0.59 15.07
CA GLU A 124 8.91 2.05 15.04
C GLU A 124 10.27 2.65 14.66
N ASP A 125 10.52 2.85 13.36
CA ASP A 125 11.72 3.55 12.88
C ASP A 125 11.53 5.07 13.01
N TYR A 126 11.75 5.60 14.23
CA TYR A 126 11.73 7.04 14.49
C TYR A 126 13.00 7.69 13.94
N ASP A 127 12.93 8.24 12.73
CA ASP A 127 13.98 9.11 12.19
C ASP A 127 13.79 10.54 12.74
N TYR A 128 14.32 10.80 13.94
CA TYR A 128 14.45 12.15 14.49
C TYR A 128 15.63 12.86 13.81
N GLU A 129 15.40 13.53 12.68
CA GLU A 129 16.32 14.60 12.26
C GLU A 129 15.99 15.89 13.04
N GLU A 130 16.52 16.01 14.26
CA GLU A 130 16.64 17.31 14.95
C GLU A 130 17.93 18.00 14.51
N ASP A 131 17.86 18.80 13.45
CA ASP A 131 18.89 19.78 13.11
C ASP A 131 18.43 21.16 13.59
N TYR A 132 18.77 21.51 14.84
CA TYR A 132 18.63 22.87 15.36
C TYR A 132 20.02 23.47 15.58
N ASP A 133 20.52 24.13 14.54
CA ASP A 133 21.69 25.01 14.60
C ASP A 133 21.24 26.36 15.16
N TYR A 134 21.57 26.65 16.42
CA TYR A 134 21.51 28.00 16.99
C TYR A 134 22.94 28.55 17.07
N GLU A 135 23.33 29.29 16.03
CA GLU A 135 24.36 30.31 16.17
C GLU A 135 23.75 31.48 16.96
N GLU A 136 24.24 31.75 18.17
CA GLU A 136 24.15 33.10 18.73
C GLU A 136 25.42 33.47 19.49
N GLU A 137 25.87 34.68 19.18
CA GLU A 137 27.17 35.31 19.39
C GLU A 137 27.47 35.65 20.87
N GLU A 138 28.75 35.55 21.27
CA GLU A 138 29.41 36.50 22.20
C GLU A 138 30.89 36.71 21.84
#